data_AF-A0A928D3Q8-F1
#
_entry.id   AF-A0A928D3Q8-F1
#
_cell.length_a   1.000
_cell.length_b   1.000
_cell.length_c   1.000
_cell.angle_alpha   90.00
_cell.angle_beta   90.00
_cell.angle_gamma   90.00
#
_symmetry.space_group_name_H-M   'P 1'
#
loop_
_entity.id
_entity.type
_entity.pdbx_description
1 polymer ?
#
loop_
_entity_poly.entity_id
_entity_poly.type
_entity_poly.pdbx_seq_one_letter_code
_entity_poly.pdbx_strand_id
1 'polypeptide(L)'
;MHKFKLIFFSLLTSLVLCSCSDSDERNHPLYKKGEKARAAGDGRAAEECFKDLLKRKPDSVAVHLQLGNVYDELLDDPQQAALHYRLYLEAMPDAPDAEEVKAWQKRAEKRCYESMKQRFEPAAPPAPAVQTSPRQPATEAPAAPDAPDADQSERQSDKQKIAELELKIKQFRARHKILTEELERLRKFERNVLAQRQQVESRPADNGQTYVVQENDTPGKISYKVYGKTSLYPVILKANPGVNERNLRPGMVLIIPPAPANQ
;
A
#
# COMPACT_ATOMS: atom_id res chain seq x y z
N MET A 1 -66.89 -14.25 -9.94
CA MET A 1 -66.76 -12.82 -9.65
C MET A 1 -65.47 -12.61 -8.88
N HIS A 2 -64.63 -11.68 -9.35
CA HIS A 2 -63.49 -11.05 -8.66
C HIS A 2 -62.29 -11.93 -8.26
N LYS A 3 -61.01 -11.57 -8.38
CA LYS A 3 -60.20 -10.58 -9.13
C LYS A 3 -58.77 -10.79 -8.54
N PHE A 4 -57.73 -10.84 -9.37
CA PHE A 4 -56.39 -10.21 -9.18
C PHE A 4 -55.72 -10.29 -7.77
N LYS A 5 -54.52 -10.86 -7.57
CA LYS A 5 -53.22 -10.32 -8.01
C LYS A 5 -52.08 -11.32 -7.78
N LEU A 6 -51.24 -11.50 -8.80
CA LEU A 6 -49.82 -11.85 -8.66
C LEU A 6 -49.13 -10.76 -7.80
N ILE A 7 -48.35 -11.16 -6.80
CA ILE A 7 -47.29 -10.33 -6.25
C ILE A 7 -46.01 -11.16 -6.24
N PHE A 8 -45.18 -10.93 -7.25
CA PHE A 8 -43.75 -11.20 -7.22
C PHE A 8 -43.15 -10.38 -6.07
N PHE A 9 -42.68 -11.02 -5.00
CA PHE A 9 -41.78 -10.36 -4.06
C PHE A 9 -40.34 -10.62 -4.51
N SER A 10 -39.93 -9.84 -5.52
CA SER A 10 -38.54 -9.52 -5.78
C SER A 10 -37.99 -8.82 -4.53
N LEU A 11 -37.26 -9.55 -3.68
CA LEU A 11 -36.46 -8.93 -2.63
C LEU A 11 -35.14 -8.46 -3.22
N LEU A 12 -35.26 -7.42 -4.04
CA LEU A 12 -34.20 -6.53 -4.46
C LEU A 12 -33.65 -5.80 -3.22
N THR A 13 -32.32 -5.70 -3.16
CA THR A 13 -31.54 -4.69 -2.44
C THR A 13 -31.71 -4.61 -0.91
N SER A 14 -30.79 -5.28 -0.21
CA SER A 14 -30.03 -4.59 0.84
C SER A 14 -28.59 -4.48 0.36
N LEU A 15 -28.40 -3.60 -0.63
CA LEU A 15 -27.11 -2.96 -0.83
C LEU A 15 -26.97 -2.05 0.39
N VAL A 16 -26.34 -2.59 1.44
CA VAL A 16 -25.91 -1.79 2.58
C VAL A 16 -24.98 -0.74 2.00
N LEU A 17 -25.54 0.46 1.79
CA LEU A 17 -24.78 1.68 1.57
C LEU A 17 -23.90 1.82 2.81
N CYS A 18 -22.68 1.30 2.69
CA CYS A 18 -21.57 1.65 3.53
C CYS A 18 -21.38 3.15 3.31
N SER A 19 -22.13 3.95 4.09
CA SER A 19 -21.87 5.37 4.25
C SER A 19 -20.57 5.45 5.06
N CYS A 20 -19.46 5.21 4.36
CA CYS A 20 -18.13 5.46 4.86
C CYS A 20 -18.06 6.96 5.19
N SER A 21 -17.48 7.25 6.36
CA SER A 21 -17.33 8.58 6.94
C SER A 21 -16.39 9.48 6.10
N ASP A 22 -16.83 9.90 4.92
CA ASP A 22 -16.10 10.83 4.04
C ASP A 22 -16.06 12.25 4.66
N SER A 23 -17.07 12.59 5.47
CA SER A 23 -17.19 13.89 6.13
C SER A 23 -16.19 14.13 7.27
N ASP A 24 -15.71 13.09 7.96
CA ASP A 24 -14.73 13.28 9.04
C ASP A 24 -13.31 13.51 8.53
N GLU A 25 -12.97 12.98 7.35
CA GLU A 25 -11.62 13.05 6.82
C GLU A 25 -11.27 14.43 6.26
N ARG A 26 -12.17 15.02 5.46
CA ARG A 26 -11.98 16.37 4.90
C ARG A 26 -11.91 17.44 5.99
N ASN A 27 -12.42 17.13 7.18
CA ASN A 27 -12.31 17.99 8.35
C ASN A 27 -10.98 17.89 9.10
N HIS A 28 -10.14 16.90 8.78
CA HIS A 28 -8.87 16.68 9.45
C HIS A 28 -7.93 17.90 9.29
N PRO A 29 -7.21 18.34 10.35
CA PRO A 29 -6.36 19.53 10.29
C PRO A 29 -5.31 19.51 9.18
N LEU A 30 -4.68 18.35 8.95
CA LEU A 30 -3.71 18.18 7.84
C LEU A 30 -4.38 18.29 6.47
N TYR A 31 -5.63 17.84 6.31
CA TYR A 31 -6.35 17.95 5.05
C TYR A 31 -6.62 19.44 4.74
N LYS A 32 -7.16 20.18 5.71
CA LYS A 32 -7.41 21.63 5.57
C LYS A 32 -6.14 22.42 5.32
N LYS A 33 -5.04 22.06 5.99
CA LYS A 33 -3.72 22.69 5.78
C LYS A 33 -3.19 22.40 4.37
N GLY A 34 -3.31 21.15 3.89
CA GLY A 34 -2.93 20.76 2.54
C GLY A 34 -3.72 21.51 1.47
N GLU A 35 -5.04 21.59 1.62
CA GLU A 35 -5.90 22.37 0.71
C GLU A 35 -5.55 23.86 0.72
N LYS A 36 -5.28 24.44 1.89
CA LYS A 36 -4.84 25.84 1.98
C LYS A 36 -3.49 26.06 1.28
N ALA A 37 -2.54 25.14 1.43
CA ALA A 37 -1.25 25.20 0.76
C ALA A 37 -1.41 25.06 -0.77
N ARG A 38 -2.24 24.13 -1.23
CA ARG A 38 -2.58 23.95 -2.65
C ARG A 38 -3.20 25.22 -3.24
N ALA A 39 -4.18 25.81 -2.55
CA ALA A 39 -4.80 27.07 -2.96
C ALA A 39 -3.82 28.26 -2.97
N ALA A 40 -2.75 28.21 -2.16
CA ALA A 40 -1.67 29.19 -2.18
C ALA A 40 -0.62 28.93 -3.28
N GLY A 41 -0.77 27.86 -4.08
CA GLY A 41 0.18 27.44 -5.11
C GLY A 41 1.42 26.73 -4.55
N ASP A 42 1.47 26.45 -3.25
CA ASP A 42 2.58 25.73 -2.63
C ASP A 42 2.35 24.23 -2.72
N GLY A 43 2.71 23.66 -3.87
CA GLY A 43 2.56 22.23 -4.13
C GLY A 43 3.37 21.36 -3.17
N ARG A 44 4.54 21.83 -2.70
CA ARG A 44 5.41 21.06 -1.81
C ARG A 44 4.82 20.96 -0.40
N ALA A 45 4.35 22.07 0.15
CA ALA A 45 3.69 22.06 1.45
C ALA A 45 2.36 21.28 1.41
N ALA A 46 1.64 21.34 0.29
CA ALA A 46 0.43 20.54 0.08
C ALA A 46 0.74 19.04 0.07
N GLU A 47 1.72 18.62 -0.73
CA GLU A 47 2.23 17.24 -0.82
C GLU A 47 2.58 16.69 0.57
N GLU A 48 3.35 17.45 1.37
CA GLU A 48 3.78 17.03 2.71
C GLU A 48 2.57 16.80 3.64
N CYS A 49 1.63 17.75 3.69
CA CYS A 49 0.45 17.64 4.55
C CYS A 49 -0.41 16.41 4.20
N PHE A 50 -0.60 16.16 2.91
CA PHE A 50 -1.38 15.03 2.43
C PHE A 50 -0.66 13.69 2.64
N LYS A 51 0.65 13.62 2.40
CA LYS A 51 1.44 12.42 2.71
C LYS A 51 1.45 12.10 4.20
N ASP A 52 1.57 13.11 5.05
CA ASP A 52 1.49 12.92 6.50
C ASP A 52 0.11 12.45 6.96
N LEU A 53 -0.96 12.86 6.27
CA LEU A 53 -2.29 12.32 6.49
C LEU A 53 -2.37 10.86 6.07
N LEU A 54 -1.84 10.48 4.90
CA LEU A 54 -1.79 9.08 4.46
C LEU A 54 -0.98 8.17 5.40
N LYS A 55 0.07 8.67 6.05
CA LYS A 55 0.80 7.91 7.09
C LYS A 55 -0.11 7.53 8.27
N ARG A 56 -1.11 8.36 8.59
CA ARG A 56 -2.05 8.14 9.71
C ARG A 56 -3.30 7.39 9.26
N LYS A 57 -3.78 7.66 8.06
CA LYS A 57 -4.97 7.07 7.43
C LYS A 57 -4.59 6.55 6.03
N PRO A 58 -4.04 5.33 5.94
CA PRO A 58 -3.52 4.80 4.68
C PRO A 58 -4.58 4.50 3.61
N ASP A 59 -5.85 4.42 4.01
CA ASP A 59 -7.03 4.10 3.21
C ASP A 59 -7.80 5.34 2.73
N SER A 60 -7.25 6.52 2.95
CA SER A 60 -7.85 7.81 2.64
C SER A 60 -7.90 8.06 1.12
N VAL A 61 -9.06 7.74 0.54
CA VAL A 61 -9.32 7.86 -0.90
C VAL A 61 -9.35 9.32 -1.35
N ALA A 62 -9.94 10.21 -0.54
CA ALA A 62 -10.05 11.63 -0.88
C ALA A 62 -8.68 12.32 -0.97
N VAL A 63 -7.70 11.88 -0.17
CA VAL A 63 -6.33 12.41 -0.25
C VAL A 63 -5.61 11.95 -1.51
N HIS A 64 -5.88 10.74 -2.02
CA HIS A 64 -5.31 10.33 -3.31
C HIS A 64 -5.76 11.24 -4.44
N LEU A 65 -7.04 11.66 -4.48
CA LEU A 65 -7.48 12.65 -5.48
C LEU A 65 -6.72 13.97 -5.35
N GLN A 66 -6.59 14.50 -4.12
CA GLN A 66 -5.90 15.78 -3.91
C GLN A 66 -4.40 15.71 -4.24
N LEU A 67 -3.72 14.61 -3.91
CA LEU A 67 -2.33 14.41 -4.31
C LEU A 67 -2.19 14.33 -5.84
N GLY A 68 -3.11 13.64 -6.53
CA GLY A 68 -3.15 13.62 -7.99
C GLY A 68 -3.17 15.03 -8.58
N ASN A 69 -4.08 15.88 -8.09
CA ASN A 69 -4.19 17.28 -8.51
C ASN A 69 -2.91 18.08 -8.20
N VAL A 70 -2.35 17.94 -6.99
CA VAL A 70 -1.10 18.62 -6.61
C VAL A 70 0.05 18.24 -7.55
N TYR A 71 0.18 16.96 -7.90
CA TYR A 71 1.24 16.50 -8.79
C TYR A 71 1.05 16.94 -10.24
N ASP A 72 -0.19 16.95 -10.74
CA ASP A 72 -0.48 17.34 -12.13
C ASP A 72 -0.36 18.87 -12.32
N GLU A 73 -0.87 19.65 -11.37
CA GLU A 73 -1.02 21.10 -11.51
C GLU A 73 0.16 21.91 -10.96
N LEU A 74 0.75 21.49 -9.84
CA LEU A 74 1.71 22.33 -9.09
C LEU A 74 3.14 21.80 -9.12
N LEU A 75 3.33 20.47 -9.13
CA LEU A 75 4.65 19.86 -9.06
C LEU A 75 5.17 19.34 -10.40
N ASP A 76 4.33 19.37 -11.44
CA ASP A 76 4.66 18.92 -12.79
C ASP A 76 5.21 17.47 -12.85
N ASP A 77 4.68 16.58 -12.00
CA ASP A 77 5.07 15.17 -11.92
C ASP A 77 3.94 14.28 -12.49
N PRO A 78 3.90 14.06 -13.81
CA PRO A 78 2.86 13.27 -14.45
C PRO A 78 2.86 11.79 -14.02
N GLN A 79 3.98 11.28 -13.51
CA GLN A 79 4.07 9.90 -13.02
C GLN A 79 3.30 9.75 -11.71
N GLN A 80 3.56 10.63 -10.75
CA GLN A 80 2.87 10.61 -9.47
C GLN A 80 1.38 10.97 -9.62
N ALA A 81 1.05 11.92 -10.50
CA ALA A 81 -0.34 12.27 -10.79
C ALA A 81 -1.14 11.05 -11.27
N ALA A 82 -0.64 10.35 -12.30
CA ALA A 82 -1.30 9.16 -12.85
C ALA A 82 -1.49 8.05 -11.81
N LEU A 83 -0.49 7.81 -10.95
CA LEU A 83 -0.56 6.82 -9.87
C LEU A 83 -1.71 7.15 -8.90
N HIS A 84 -1.80 8.40 -8.46
CA HIS A 84 -2.77 8.81 -7.46
C HIS A 84 -4.20 8.85 -8.01
N TYR A 85 -4.40 9.27 -9.26
CA TYR A 85 -5.70 9.15 -9.93
C TYR A 85 -6.13 7.69 -10.08
N ARG A 86 -5.20 6.79 -10.41
CA ARG A 86 -5.51 5.35 -10.48
C ARG A 86 -5.95 4.82 -9.12
N LEU A 87 -5.25 5.15 -8.03
CA LEU A 87 -5.63 4.71 -6.68
C LEU A 87 -7.03 5.21 -6.27
N TYR A 88 -7.38 6.44 -6.65
CA TYR A 88 -8.73 6.98 -6.43
C TYR A 88 -9.80 6.17 -7.19
N LEU A 89 -9.57 5.93 -8.49
CA LEU A 89 -10.51 5.22 -9.37
C LEU A 89 -10.63 3.73 -9.02
N GLU A 90 -9.58 3.10 -8.51
CA GLU A 90 -9.62 1.72 -8.00
C GLU A 90 -10.50 1.61 -6.75
N ALA A 91 -10.50 2.64 -5.90
CA ALA A 91 -11.31 2.66 -4.68
C ALA A 91 -12.76 3.12 -4.94
N MET A 92 -12.98 4.06 -5.87
CA MET A 92 -14.29 4.59 -6.23
C MET A 92 -14.50 4.62 -7.76
N PRO A 93 -14.78 3.46 -8.39
CA PRO A 93 -14.91 3.34 -9.85
C PRO A 93 -16.14 4.08 -10.41
N ASP A 94 -17.19 4.24 -9.59
CA ASP A 94 -18.47 4.86 -9.96
C ASP A 94 -18.64 6.26 -9.33
N ALA A 95 -17.54 6.91 -8.93
CA ALA A 95 -17.61 8.27 -8.39
C ALA A 95 -18.21 9.24 -9.41
N PRO A 96 -18.94 10.29 -8.99
CA PRO A 96 -19.53 11.27 -9.90
C PRO A 96 -18.51 11.96 -10.83
N ASP A 97 -17.28 12.10 -10.36
CA ASP A 97 -16.14 12.67 -11.07
C ASP A 97 -15.25 11.62 -11.76
N ALA A 98 -15.60 10.32 -11.71
CA ALA A 98 -14.73 9.25 -12.18
C ALA A 98 -14.35 9.37 -13.67
N GLU A 99 -15.28 9.77 -14.54
CA GLU A 99 -14.99 9.96 -15.97
C GLU A 99 -14.01 11.11 -16.21
N GLU A 100 -14.12 12.18 -15.43
CA GLU A 100 -13.21 13.32 -15.50
C GLU A 100 -11.82 12.93 -14.98
N VAL A 101 -11.75 12.24 -13.84
CA VAL A 101 -10.49 11.75 -13.27
C VAL A 101 -9.81 10.74 -14.20
N LYS A 102 -10.56 9.88 -14.92
CA LYS A 102 -10.00 9.01 -15.97
C LYS A 102 -9.37 9.82 -17.10
N ALA A 103 -9.98 10.94 -17.49
CA ALA A 103 -9.41 11.82 -18.51
C ALA A 103 -8.12 12.49 -18.01
N TRP A 104 -8.07 12.92 -16.76
CA TRP A 104 -6.85 13.45 -16.12
C TRP A 104 -5.75 12.40 -16.05
N GLN A 105 -6.07 11.17 -15.61
CA GLN A 105 -5.13 10.05 -15.60
C GLN A 105 -4.54 9.80 -16.99
N LYS A 106 -5.37 9.66 -18.04
CA LYS A 106 -4.88 9.44 -19.41
C LYS A 106 -3.97 10.57 -19.90
N ARG A 107 -4.29 11.81 -19.54
CA ARG A 107 -3.47 12.98 -19.89
C ARG A 107 -2.11 12.90 -19.20
N ALA A 108 -2.08 12.64 -17.89
CA ALA A 108 -0.86 12.46 -17.12
C ALA A 108 -0.01 11.30 -17.66
N GLU A 109 -0.62 10.15 -17.97
CA GLU A 109 0.05 8.99 -18.59
C GLU A 109 0.67 9.35 -19.95
N LYS A 110 -0.05 10.10 -20.80
CA LYS A 110 0.48 10.56 -22.09
C LYS A 110 1.70 11.47 -21.89
N ARG A 111 1.62 12.43 -20.97
CA ARG A 111 2.75 13.34 -20.64
C ARG A 111 3.96 12.56 -20.12
N CYS A 112 3.71 11.58 -19.27
CA CYS A 112 4.73 10.66 -18.77
C CYS A 112 5.40 9.88 -19.92
N TYR A 113 4.61 9.31 -20.83
CA TYR A 113 5.11 8.62 -22.02
C TYR A 113 5.93 9.55 -22.92
N GLU A 114 5.45 10.76 -23.19
CA GLU A 114 6.17 11.75 -24.02
C GLU A 114 7.51 12.16 -23.40
N SER A 115 7.56 12.38 -22.09
CA SER A 115 8.80 12.66 -21.36
C SER A 115 9.80 11.50 -21.46
N MET A 116 9.33 10.26 -21.27
CA MET A 116 10.18 9.08 -21.44
C MET A 116 10.63 8.91 -22.89
N LYS A 117 9.74 9.09 -23.85
CA LYS A 117 10.04 9.01 -25.28
C LYS A 117 11.12 10.00 -25.68
N GLN A 118 11.01 11.27 -25.28
CA GLN A 118 12.03 12.29 -25.55
C GLN A 118 13.39 11.94 -24.95
N ARG A 119 13.40 11.32 -23.76
CA ARG A 119 14.64 10.92 -23.08
C ARG A 119 15.34 9.74 -23.75
N PHE A 120 14.60 8.86 -24.42
CA PHE A 120 15.12 7.57 -24.92
C PHE A 120 15.04 7.41 -26.44
N GLU A 121 14.38 8.30 -27.18
CA GLU A 121 14.51 8.36 -28.63
C GLU A 121 15.91 8.89 -29.00
N PRO A 122 16.61 8.24 -29.95
CA PRO A 122 17.85 8.80 -30.48
C PRO A 122 17.51 10.13 -31.15
N ALA A 123 18.23 11.20 -30.78
CA ALA A 123 18.10 12.49 -31.45
C ALA A 123 18.18 12.25 -32.96
N ALA A 124 17.15 12.67 -33.70
CA ALA A 124 17.16 12.55 -35.16
C ALA A 124 18.49 13.13 -35.67
N PRO A 125 19.23 12.42 -36.54
CA PRO A 125 20.47 12.96 -37.09
C PRO A 125 20.15 14.34 -37.68
N PRO A 126 21.00 15.36 -37.43
CA PRO A 126 20.72 16.70 -37.92
C PRO A 126 20.50 16.62 -39.43
N ALA A 127 19.34 17.11 -39.88
CA ALA A 127 19.04 17.21 -41.30
C ALA A 127 20.24 17.90 -41.98
N PRO A 128 20.74 17.38 -43.12
CA PRO A 128 21.92 17.94 -43.75
C PRO A 128 21.64 19.40 -44.06
N ALA A 129 22.37 20.29 -43.38
CA ALA A 129 22.31 21.71 -43.63
C ALA A 129 22.65 21.93 -45.11
N VAL A 130 21.65 22.31 -45.90
CA VAL A 130 21.83 22.72 -47.30
C VAL A 130 22.59 24.04 -47.26
N GLN A 131 23.92 23.94 -47.28
CA GLN A 131 24.80 25.07 -47.53
C GLN A 131 24.78 25.35 -49.03
N THR A 132 23.96 26.30 -49.46
CA THR A 132 24.09 26.93 -50.77
C THR A 132 25.19 27.98 -50.70
N SER A 133 26.36 27.67 -51.26
CA SER A 133 27.34 28.67 -51.71
C SER A 133 28.16 28.11 -52.88
N PRO A 134 28.65 28.97 -53.79
CA PRO A 134 28.77 28.63 -55.21
C PRO A 134 30.17 28.15 -55.64
N ARG A 135 30.16 27.11 -56.50
CA ARG A 135 31.03 26.81 -57.66
C ARG A 135 32.52 26.46 -57.40
N GLN A 136 32.92 25.26 -57.83
CA GLN A 136 33.87 25.03 -58.95
C GLN A 136 34.04 23.53 -59.30
N PRO A 137 34.41 23.18 -60.55
CA PRO A 137 34.44 21.80 -61.04
C PRO A 137 35.79 21.09 -60.90
N ALA A 138 35.69 19.77 -60.66
CA ALA A 138 36.63 18.67 -60.90
C ALA A 138 37.95 18.61 -60.10
N THR A 139 38.12 17.54 -59.31
CA THR A 139 39.20 16.54 -59.43
C THR A 139 38.93 15.32 -58.53
N GLU A 140 39.33 14.14 -59.01
CA GLU A 140 39.26 12.82 -58.38
C GLU A 140 40.00 12.70 -57.02
N ALA A 141 39.63 11.65 -56.27
CA ALA A 141 39.97 11.29 -54.89
C ALA A 141 41.48 11.17 -54.57
N PRO A 142 41.87 11.10 -53.28
CA PRO A 142 41.80 9.83 -52.55
C PRO A 142 41.24 9.92 -51.12
N ALA A 143 40.73 8.78 -50.66
CA ALA A 143 40.08 8.54 -49.37
C ALA A 143 40.83 9.09 -48.14
N ALA A 144 40.10 9.77 -47.25
CA ALA A 144 40.52 10.13 -45.91
C ALA A 144 39.99 9.09 -44.88
N PRO A 145 40.75 8.80 -43.80
CA PRO A 145 40.45 7.71 -42.87
C PRO A 145 39.29 8.05 -41.93
N ASP A 146 38.56 7.00 -41.56
CA ASP A 146 37.42 6.97 -40.64
C ASP A 146 37.64 7.76 -39.34
N ALA A 147 36.62 8.48 -38.90
CA ALA A 147 36.50 9.02 -37.55
C ALA A 147 35.45 8.20 -36.78
N PRO A 148 35.83 7.23 -35.89
CA PRO A 148 34.86 6.36 -35.21
C PRO A 148 34.80 6.50 -33.67
N ASP A 149 35.68 7.25 -32.99
CA ASP A 149 35.95 6.94 -31.57
C ASP A 149 35.12 7.67 -30.50
N ALA A 150 34.66 8.90 -30.74
CA ALA A 150 33.98 9.67 -29.68
C ALA A 150 32.56 9.13 -29.35
N ASP A 151 31.80 8.77 -30.38
CA ASP A 151 30.40 8.29 -30.26
C ASP A 151 30.33 6.85 -29.70
N GLN A 152 31.35 6.01 -29.93
CA GLN A 152 31.38 4.66 -29.36
C GLN A 152 31.66 4.64 -27.85
N SER A 153 32.51 5.56 -27.35
CA SER A 153 32.86 5.64 -25.93
C SER A 153 31.65 6.02 -25.06
N GLU A 154 30.85 7.00 -25.50
CA GLU A 154 29.63 7.41 -24.81
C GLU A 154 28.58 6.28 -24.79
N ARG A 155 28.37 5.61 -25.93
CA ARG A 155 27.49 4.43 -26.03
C ARG A 155 27.93 3.28 -25.14
N GLN A 156 29.25 3.07 -24.99
CA GLN A 156 29.80 2.03 -24.13
C GLN A 156 29.55 2.36 -22.65
N SER A 157 29.74 3.62 -22.24
CA SER A 157 29.42 4.11 -20.89
C SER A 157 27.94 3.95 -20.56
N ASP A 158 27.06 4.29 -21.49
CA ASP A 158 25.62 4.21 -21.25
C ASP A 158 25.12 2.78 -21.16
N LYS A 159 25.69 1.85 -21.95
CA LYS A 159 25.45 0.41 -21.79
C LYS A 159 25.85 -0.09 -20.40
N GLN A 160 26.96 0.39 -19.85
CA GLN A 160 27.40 0.00 -18.50
C GLN A 160 26.44 0.52 -17.42
N LYS A 161 25.99 1.77 -17.53
CA LYS A 161 25.00 2.35 -16.61
C LYS A 161 23.66 1.62 -16.67
N ILE A 162 23.20 1.26 -17.87
CA ILE A 162 21.96 0.49 -18.05
C ILE A 162 22.08 -0.88 -17.36
N ALA A 163 23.18 -1.60 -17.59
CA ALA A 163 23.41 -2.89 -16.95
C ALA A 163 23.47 -2.78 -15.40
N GLU A 164 24.07 -1.71 -14.87
CA GLU A 164 24.12 -1.45 -13.44
C GLU A 164 22.71 -1.18 -12.87
N LEU A 165 21.91 -0.36 -13.56
CA LEU A 165 20.54 -0.05 -13.15
C LEU A 165 19.65 -1.28 -13.21
N GLU A 166 19.80 -2.14 -14.23
CA GLU A 166 19.08 -3.42 -14.32
C GLU A 166 19.39 -4.34 -13.13
N LEU A 167 20.66 -4.40 -12.71
CA LEU A 167 21.06 -5.16 -11.54
C LEU A 167 20.42 -4.60 -10.26
N LYS A 168 20.43 -3.27 -10.09
CA LYS A 168 19.77 -2.60 -8.95
C LYS A 168 18.27 -2.87 -8.93
N ILE A 169 17.58 -2.76 -10.08
CA ILE A 169 16.15 -3.06 -10.21
C ILE A 169 15.88 -4.52 -9.82
N LYS A 170 16.71 -5.45 -10.27
CA LYS A 170 16.60 -6.87 -9.89
C LYS A 170 16.74 -7.08 -8.38
N GLN A 171 17.71 -6.42 -7.75
CA GLN A 171 17.91 -6.47 -6.30
C GLN A 171 16.74 -5.86 -5.53
N PHE A 172 16.23 -4.70 -5.97
CA PHE A 172 15.05 -4.08 -5.38
C PHE A 172 13.82 -4.98 -5.47
N ARG A 173 13.57 -5.59 -6.63
CA ARG A 173 12.45 -6.55 -6.81
C ARG A 173 12.58 -7.76 -5.88
N ALA A 174 13.78 -8.31 -5.73
CA ALA A 174 14.01 -9.42 -4.81
C ALA A 174 13.75 -9.03 -3.35
N ARG A 175 14.24 -7.85 -2.93
CA ARG A 175 14.01 -7.34 -1.58
C ARG A 175 12.53 -7.04 -1.33
N HIS A 176 11.85 -6.43 -2.31
CA HIS A 176 10.41 -6.16 -2.24
C HIS A 176 9.62 -7.45 -2.04
N LYS A 177 9.94 -8.51 -2.80
CA LYS A 177 9.29 -9.82 -2.65
C LYS A 177 9.41 -10.37 -1.22
N ILE A 178 10.61 -10.33 -0.64
CA ILE A 178 10.85 -10.80 0.74
C ILE A 178 10.04 -9.97 1.74
N LEU A 179 10.06 -8.65 1.61
CA LEU A 179 9.30 -7.74 2.48
C LEU A 179 7.80 -7.99 2.40
N THR A 180 7.26 -8.23 1.20
CA THR A 180 5.83 -8.54 1.03
C THR A 180 5.45 -9.87 1.65
N GLU A 181 6.26 -10.92 1.48
CA GLU A 181 6.02 -12.21 2.11
C GLU A 181 6.05 -12.12 3.65
N GLU A 182 6.97 -11.33 4.21
CA GLU A 182 7.06 -11.12 5.65
C GLU A 182 5.87 -10.30 6.19
N LEU A 183 5.42 -9.29 5.45
CA LEU A 183 4.23 -8.51 5.81
C LEU A 183 2.98 -9.39 5.83
N GLU A 184 2.82 -10.30 4.86
CA GLU A 184 1.72 -11.27 4.85
C GLU A 184 1.77 -12.23 6.04
N ARG A 185 2.97 -12.71 6.40
CA ARG A 185 3.17 -13.54 7.60
C ARG A 185 2.74 -12.81 8.86
N LEU A 186 3.17 -11.56 9.04
CA LEU A 186 2.82 -10.74 10.20
C LEU A 186 1.32 -10.45 10.25
N ARG A 187 0.68 -10.09 9.14
CA ARG A 187 -0.77 -9.91 9.06
C ARG A 187 -1.54 -11.19 9.41
N LYS A 188 -1.04 -12.36 9.01
CA LYS A 188 -1.63 -13.66 9.40
C LYS A 188 -1.48 -13.90 10.90
N PHE A 189 -0.32 -13.61 11.47
CA PHE A 189 -0.07 -13.71 12.90
C PHE A 189 -1.01 -12.79 13.70
N GLU A 190 -1.11 -11.52 13.30
CA GLU A 190 -1.99 -10.53 13.94
C GLU A 190 -3.45 -10.97 13.90
N ARG A 191 -3.95 -11.45 12.74
CA ARG A 191 -5.31 -12.01 12.63
C ARG A 191 -5.53 -13.18 13.58
N ASN A 192 -4.57 -14.09 13.71
CA ASN A 192 -4.69 -15.21 14.63
C ASN A 192 -4.75 -14.76 16.09
N VAL A 193 -3.94 -13.76 16.47
CA VAL A 193 -3.94 -13.20 17.83
C VAL A 193 -5.28 -12.51 18.13
N LEU A 194 -5.80 -11.72 17.18
CA LEU A 194 -7.09 -11.05 17.33
C LEU A 194 -8.25 -12.07 17.43
N ALA A 195 -8.23 -13.12 16.61
CA ALA A 195 -9.21 -14.20 16.70
C ALA A 195 -9.14 -14.93 18.06
N GLN A 196 -7.92 -15.20 18.55
CA GLN A 196 -7.72 -15.80 19.87
C GLN A 196 -8.24 -14.89 20.99
N ARG A 197 -8.00 -13.58 20.89
CA ARG A 197 -8.51 -12.59 21.84
C ARG A 197 -10.03 -12.51 21.85
N GLN A 198 -10.67 -12.49 20.68
CA GLN A 198 -12.12 -12.49 20.56
C GLN A 198 -12.75 -13.78 21.11
N GLN A 199 -12.08 -14.94 20.95
CA GLN A 199 -12.52 -16.19 21.58
C GLN A 199 -12.42 -16.15 23.11
N VAL A 200 -11.44 -15.45 23.67
CA VAL A 200 -11.32 -15.23 25.11
C VAL A 200 -12.41 -14.27 25.61
N GLU A 201 -12.70 -13.21 24.87
CA GLU A 201 -13.70 -12.17 25.24
C GLU A 201 -15.16 -12.61 25.03
N SER A 202 -15.44 -13.55 24.13
CA SER A 202 -16.80 -14.05 23.82
C SER A 202 -17.24 -15.25 24.67
N ARG A 203 -16.38 -15.78 25.53
CA ARG A 203 -16.77 -16.81 26.50
C ARG A 203 -17.70 -16.18 27.55
N PRO A 204 -18.81 -16.86 27.92
CA PRO A 204 -19.73 -16.34 28.91
C PRO A 204 -18.98 -16.02 30.20
N ALA A 205 -19.25 -14.85 30.76
CA ALA A 205 -18.59 -14.26 31.93
C ALA A 205 -18.96 -14.99 33.22
N ASP A 206 -18.74 -16.30 33.26
CA ASP A 206 -18.93 -17.14 34.43
C ASP A 206 -17.55 -17.70 34.86
N ASN A 207 -16.92 -16.94 35.75
CA ASN A 207 -16.00 -17.39 36.79
C ASN A 207 -14.55 -17.73 36.42
N GLY A 208 -13.72 -16.71 36.18
CA GLY A 208 -12.26 -16.85 36.34
C GLY A 208 -11.44 -15.59 36.05
N GLN A 209 -10.38 -15.34 36.82
CA GLN A 209 -9.38 -14.32 36.49
C GLN A 209 -8.56 -14.77 35.27
N THR A 210 -8.00 -13.85 34.51
CA THR A 210 -7.08 -14.19 33.41
C THR A 210 -5.62 -14.14 33.88
N TYR A 211 -4.78 -15.02 33.32
CA TYR A 211 -3.34 -15.05 33.59
C TYR A 211 -2.55 -15.11 32.29
N VAL A 212 -1.60 -14.18 32.13
CA VAL A 212 -0.66 -14.19 31.00
C VAL A 212 0.56 -15.01 31.37
N VAL A 213 0.78 -16.11 30.65
CA VAL A 213 1.92 -17.02 30.86
C VAL A 213 3.23 -16.24 30.73
N GLN A 214 4.07 -16.36 31.75
CA GLN A 214 5.39 -15.75 31.80
C GLN A 214 6.48 -16.72 31.33
N GLU A 215 7.68 -16.19 31.12
CA GLU A 215 8.85 -17.02 30.82
C GLU A 215 9.14 -17.99 31.97
N ASN A 216 9.41 -19.27 31.64
CA ASN A 216 9.64 -20.37 32.59
C ASN A 216 8.45 -20.82 33.44
N ASP A 217 7.24 -20.37 33.12
CA ASP A 217 6.02 -20.90 33.72
C ASP A 217 5.77 -22.36 33.29
N THR A 218 5.22 -23.14 34.22
CA THR A 218 4.62 -24.46 33.96
C THR A 218 3.21 -24.45 34.52
N PRO A 219 2.29 -25.33 34.06
CA PRO A 219 0.93 -25.35 34.61
C PRO A 219 0.91 -25.50 36.14
N GLY A 220 1.81 -26.32 36.68
CA GLY A 220 2.00 -26.47 38.12
C GLY A 220 2.46 -25.18 38.82
N LYS A 221 3.45 -24.45 38.27
CA LYS A 221 3.93 -23.18 38.84
C LYS A 221 2.84 -22.10 38.81
N ILE A 222 2.10 -22.03 37.71
CA ILE A 222 0.96 -21.12 37.59
C ILE A 222 -0.10 -21.48 38.64
N SER A 223 -0.45 -22.77 38.77
CA SER A 223 -1.41 -23.24 39.79
C SER A 223 -0.98 -22.92 41.21
N TYR A 224 0.31 -23.08 41.52
CA TYR A 224 0.84 -22.70 42.83
C TYR A 224 0.74 -21.19 43.06
N LYS A 225 1.06 -20.38 42.05
CA LYS A 225 0.95 -18.92 42.14
C LYS A 225 -0.49 -18.45 42.37
N VAL A 226 -1.47 -19.07 41.71
CA VAL A 226 -2.88 -18.61 41.76
C VAL A 226 -3.72 -19.27 42.86
N TYR A 227 -3.46 -20.54 43.21
CA TYR A 227 -4.24 -21.26 44.22
C TYR A 227 -3.44 -21.71 45.45
N GLY A 228 -2.12 -21.47 45.48
CA GLY A 228 -1.24 -21.97 46.53
C GLY A 228 -0.97 -23.48 46.46
N LYS A 229 -1.52 -24.19 45.46
CA LYS A 229 -1.36 -25.64 45.29
C LYS A 229 -0.98 -25.98 43.86
N THR A 230 0.17 -26.62 43.67
CA THR A 230 0.64 -27.12 42.37
C THR A 230 -0.31 -28.15 41.78
N SER A 231 -0.94 -28.99 42.61
CA SER A 231 -1.83 -30.09 42.20
C SER A 231 -3.14 -29.64 41.56
N LEU A 232 -3.49 -28.36 41.64
CA LEU A 232 -4.72 -27.81 41.06
C LEU A 232 -4.55 -27.38 39.58
N TYR A 233 -3.38 -27.59 38.98
CA TYR A 233 -3.15 -27.26 37.57
C TYR A 233 -4.11 -27.96 36.58
N PRO A 234 -4.63 -29.19 36.83
CA PRO A 234 -5.60 -29.80 35.91
C PRO A 234 -6.89 -29.01 35.82
N VAL A 235 -7.26 -28.27 36.87
CA VAL A 235 -8.43 -27.37 36.87
C VAL A 235 -8.23 -26.23 35.86
N ILE A 236 -7.01 -25.68 35.82
CA ILE A 236 -6.62 -24.65 34.83
C ILE A 236 -6.67 -25.25 33.42
N LEU A 237 -6.07 -26.42 33.19
CA LEU A 237 -6.08 -27.03 31.86
C LEU A 237 -7.50 -27.40 31.38
N LYS A 238 -8.37 -27.88 32.28
CA LYS A 238 -9.77 -28.18 31.97
C LYS A 238 -10.54 -26.93 31.54
N ALA A 239 -10.26 -25.77 32.14
CA ALA A 239 -10.84 -24.48 31.75
C ALA A 239 -10.26 -23.90 30.44
N ASN A 240 -9.15 -24.45 29.96
CA ASN A 240 -8.47 -24.02 28.74
C ASN A 240 -8.33 -25.17 27.72
N PRO A 241 -9.44 -25.65 27.11
CA PRO A 241 -9.39 -26.68 26.08
C PRO A 241 -8.40 -26.37 24.97
N GLY A 242 -7.52 -27.32 24.65
CA GLY A 242 -6.44 -27.17 23.67
C GLY A 242 -5.10 -26.71 24.26
N VAL A 243 -5.07 -26.26 25.52
CA VAL A 243 -3.83 -25.99 26.27
C VAL A 243 -3.44 -27.22 27.08
N ASN A 244 -2.18 -27.63 26.96
CA ASN A 244 -1.55 -28.75 27.65
C ASN A 244 -0.13 -28.34 28.09
N GLU A 245 0.52 -29.19 28.89
CA GLU A 245 1.89 -28.94 29.39
C GLU A 245 2.92 -28.69 28.27
N ARG A 246 2.73 -29.34 27.11
CA ARG A 246 3.70 -29.31 25.99
C ARG A 246 3.56 -28.10 25.07
N ASN A 247 2.45 -27.38 25.12
CA ASN A 247 2.18 -26.25 24.22
C ASN A 247 1.94 -24.93 24.97
N LEU A 248 2.24 -24.90 26.27
CA LEU A 248 2.27 -23.67 27.06
C LEU A 248 3.42 -22.77 26.58
N ARG A 249 3.12 -21.50 26.27
CA ARG A 249 4.10 -20.53 25.75
C ARG A 249 3.96 -19.17 26.44
N PRO A 250 5.07 -18.45 26.66
CA PRO A 250 5.02 -17.08 27.16
C PRO A 250 4.10 -16.20 26.29
N GLY A 251 3.34 -15.32 26.94
CA GLY A 251 2.36 -14.44 26.29
C GLY A 251 0.99 -15.08 26.04
N MET A 252 0.82 -16.39 26.23
CA MET A 252 -0.48 -17.04 26.12
C MET A 252 -1.39 -16.64 27.29
N VAL A 253 -2.66 -16.34 27.03
CA VAL A 253 -3.64 -15.97 28.07
C VAL A 253 -4.43 -17.19 28.48
N LEU A 254 -4.42 -17.50 29.78
CA LEU A 254 -5.19 -18.59 30.39
C LEU A 254 -6.38 -18.04 31.18
N ILE A 255 -7.47 -18.79 31.19
CA ILE A 255 -8.56 -18.62 32.15
C ILE A 255 -8.22 -19.37 33.44
N ILE A 256 -8.25 -18.68 34.56
CA ILE A 256 -8.02 -19.21 35.91
C ILE A 256 -9.37 -19.26 36.64
N PRO A 257 -10.04 -20.43 36.67
CA PRO A 257 -11.31 -20.57 37.40
C PRO A 257 -11.15 -20.35 38.92
N PRO A 258 -12.21 -20.16 39.70
CA PRO A 258 -12.10 -20.17 41.16
C PRO A 258 -11.58 -21.53 41.65
N ALA A 259 -10.83 -21.51 42.75
CA ALA A 259 -10.33 -22.74 43.36
C ALA A 259 -11.51 -23.64 43.79
N PRO A 260 -11.47 -24.96 43.53
CA PRO A 260 -12.49 -25.87 44.01
C PRO A 260 -12.55 -25.82 45.55
N ALA A 261 -13.74 -25.72 46.12
CA ALA A 261 -13.93 -25.77 47.56
C ALA A 261 -13.34 -27.09 48.10
N ASN A 262 -12.54 -27.00 49.17
CA ASN A 262 -11.73 -28.08 49.75
C ASN A 262 -12.41 -29.47 49.63
N GLN A 263 -11.79 -30.36 48.84
CA GLN A 263 -11.91 -31.81 48.98
C GLN A 263 -10.74 -32.31 49.81
#